data_AF-A0A4S8I2F8-F1
#
_entry.id   AF-A0A4S8I2F8-F1
#
_cell.length_a   1.000
_cell.length_b   1.000
_cell.length_c   1.000
_cell.angle_alpha   90.00
_cell.angle_beta   90.00
_cell.angle_gamma   90.00
#
_symmetry.space_group_name_H-M   'P 1'
#
loop_
_entity.id
_entity.type
_entity.pdbx_description
1 polymer ?
#
loop_
_entity_poly.entity_id
_entity_poly.type
_entity_poly.pdbx_seq_one_letter_code
_entity_poly.pdbx_strand_id
1 'polypeptide(L)'
;MSKKNIPTELPSAASVSASVSDTIIPDAQPLLPVSKGENGKSGGSALATPFDSIKEFEKGQAEEAYGAGVWHTNKKVVGVWTIAQTRNAWVNLTDLGWKKLYSGSDSSIVAFNILTTHALEKQTFVNVLIENDQIIEMYAW
;
A
#
# COMPACT_ATOMS: atom_id res chain seq x y z
N MET A 1 -21.10 -18.54 -9.35
CA MET A 1 -20.88 -17.59 -8.23
C MET A 1 -19.93 -16.51 -8.70
N SER A 2 -20.32 -15.23 -8.65
CA SER A 2 -19.40 -14.09 -8.75
C SER A 2 -20.13 -12.80 -8.33
N LYS A 3 -19.90 -12.36 -7.09
CA LYS A 3 -20.21 -11.01 -6.62
C LYS A 3 -18.90 -10.39 -6.14
N LYS A 4 -18.18 -9.69 -7.04
CA LYS A 4 -17.03 -8.86 -6.66
C LYS A 4 -17.61 -7.47 -6.27
N ASN A 5 -18.03 -7.36 -5.01
CA ASN A 5 -18.75 -6.23 -4.37
C ASN A 5 -17.78 -5.14 -3.90
N ILE A 6 -17.76 -3.97 -4.56
CA ILE A 6 -16.93 -2.81 -4.18
C ILE A 6 -17.65 -1.53 -4.67
N PRO A 7 -17.66 -0.38 -3.96
CA PRO A 7 -18.86 0.22 -3.34
C PRO A 7 -19.80 1.01 -4.28
N THR A 8 -21.04 0.56 -4.28
CA THR A 8 -22.39 1.14 -4.43
C THR A 8 -22.76 2.26 -5.44
N GLU A 9 -21.91 3.17 -5.91
CA GLU A 9 -22.30 4.06 -7.03
C GLU A 9 -21.16 4.29 -8.02
N LEU A 10 -21.25 3.64 -9.19
CA LEU A 10 -20.40 3.90 -10.35
C LEU A 10 -20.63 5.33 -10.88
N PRO A 11 -19.60 6.09 -11.29
CA PRO A 11 -19.84 7.27 -12.12
C PRO A 11 -20.33 6.84 -13.51
N SER A 12 -21.58 7.21 -13.84
CA SER A 12 -22.19 7.15 -15.17
C SER A 12 -22.33 8.57 -15.75
N ALA A 13 -22.22 8.67 -17.09
CA ALA A 13 -22.36 9.84 -17.98
C ALA A 13 -21.13 10.77 -18.07
N ALA A 14 -20.45 10.88 -19.23
CA ALA A 14 -20.89 11.56 -20.45
C ALA A 14 -21.20 13.06 -20.25
N SER A 15 -20.21 13.88 -20.66
CA SER A 15 -20.26 15.30 -21.05
C SER A 15 -21.09 16.28 -20.22
N VAL A 16 -20.42 17.24 -19.57
CA VAL A 16 -20.57 18.69 -19.84
C VAL A 16 -19.39 19.47 -19.25
N SER A 17 -18.82 20.34 -20.09
CA SER A 17 -17.73 21.26 -19.80
C SER A 17 -18.04 22.23 -18.66
N ALA A 18 -17.04 22.55 -17.83
CA ALA A 18 -16.91 23.85 -17.19
C ALA A 18 -15.44 24.12 -16.81
N SER A 19 -14.87 25.12 -17.46
CA SER A 19 -13.58 25.75 -17.16
C SER A 19 -13.68 26.68 -15.96
N VAL A 20 -12.75 26.63 -15.01
CA VAL A 20 -12.35 27.80 -14.21
C VAL A 20 -10.87 27.66 -13.83
N SER A 21 -10.07 28.64 -14.26
CA SER A 21 -8.69 28.89 -13.85
C SER A 21 -8.64 29.43 -12.43
N ASP A 22 -7.63 29.07 -11.62
CA ASP A 22 -6.74 30.09 -11.06
C ASP A 22 -5.50 29.51 -10.37
N THR A 23 -4.42 30.27 -10.52
CA THR A 23 -3.03 30.01 -10.12
C THR A 23 -2.84 30.24 -8.62
N ILE A 24 -2.24 29.29 -7.90
CA ILE A 24 -1.63 29.56 -6.57
C ILE A 24 -0.27 28.85 -6.50
N ILE A 25 0.78 29.67 -6.37
CA ILE A 25 2.18 29.29 -6.19
C ILE A 25 2.38 28.92 -4.69
N PRO A 26 2.87 27.73 -4.33
CA PRO A 26 3.21 27.46 -2.94
C PRO A 26 4.58 28.04 -2.57
N ASP A 27 4.58 28.81 -1.49
CA ASP A 27 5.69 29.49 -0.82
C ASP A 27 6.75 28.50 -0.29
N ALA A 28 8.02 28.89 -0.32
CA ALA A 28 9.17 28.03 -0.02
C ALA A 28 9.35 27.80 1.49
N GLN A 29 9.50 26.54 1.92
CA GLN A 29 9.79 26.17 3.31
C GLN A 29 11.28 26.41 3.66
N PRO A 30 11.63 26.85 4.89
CA PRO A 30 13.02 27.04 5.30
C PRO A 30 13.73 25.70 5.64
N LEU A 31 15.01 25.61 5.26
CA LEU A 31 15.90 24.45 5.43
C LEU A 31 16.30 24.23 6.90
N LEU A 32 16.18 23.00 7.40
CA LEU A 32 16.74 22.58 8.70
C LEU A 32 18.26 22.31 8.58
N PRO A 33 19.09 22.67 9.58
CA PRO A 33 20.53 22.45 9.54
C PRO A 33 20.95 20.99 9.78
N VAL A 34 22.02 20.59 9.08
CA VAL A 34 22.61 19.24 9.04
C VAL A 34 23.42 18.89 10.30
N SER A 35 23.46 17.60 10.60
CA SER A 35 24.09 16.89 11.72
C SER A 35 25.63 16.93 11.81
N LYS A 36 26.15 16.80 13.04
CA LYS A 36 27.53 16.39 13.42
C LYS A 36 27.40 15.67 14.78
N GLY A 37 27.94 14.51 15.14
CA GLY A 37 28.87 13.52 14.61
C GLY A 37 29.34 12.67 15.83
N GLU A 38 29.95 11.50 15.59
CA GLU A 38 30.84 10.71 16.49
C GLU A 38 30.29 9.52 17.33
N ASN A 39 30.30 8.34 16.69
CA ASN A 39 31.26 7.21 16.86
C ASN A 39 31.61 6.59 18.24
N GLY A 40 31.35 5.26 18.36
CA GLY A 40 32.35 4.26 18.80
C GLY A 40 32.09 3.43 20.09
N LYS A 41 32.00 2.09 19.96
CA LYS A 41 33.00 1.09 20.47
C LYS A 41 32.46 -0.29 20.94
N SER A 42 32.89 -1.32 20.20
CA SER A 42 33.40 -2.69 20.50
C SER A 42 32.73 -3.75 21.40
N GLY A 43 32.80 -5.00 20.91
CA GLY A 43 32.95 -6.27 21.64
C GLY A 43 31.81 -7.26 21.36
N GLY A 44 31.96 -8.53 20.98
CA GLY A 44 33.08 -9.43 20.75
C GLY A 44 32.52 -10.87 20.78
N SER A 45 32.82 -11.67 19.74
CA SER A 45 32.89 -13.14 19.68
C SER A 45 31.73 -14.02 20.20
N ALA A 46 31.08 -14.77 19.30
CA ALA A 46 31.18 -16.24 19.26
C ALA A 46 30.41 -16.80 18.06
N LEU A 47 31.11 -17.63 17.28
CA LEU A 47 30.59 -18.47 16.21
C LEU A 47 29.77 -19.62 16.78
N ALA A 48 28.56 -19.84 16.27
CA ALA A 48 27.89 -21.14 16.35
C ALA A 48 26.92 -21.32 15.17
N THR A 49 27.38 -22.06 14.15
CA THR A 49 26.57 -22.98 13.34
C THR A 49 27.48 -24.20 13.11
N PRO A 50 27.00 -25.44 12.86
CA PRO A 50 25.81 -25.75 12.06
C PRO A 50 25.00 -27.01 12.48
N PHE A 51 23.80 -27.18 11.91
CA PHE A 51 23.09 -28.46 11.79
C PHE A 51 22.76 -29.26 13.07
N ASP A 52 21.59 -29.01 13.68
CA ASP A 52 20.82 -30.11 14.25
C ASP A 52 19.34 -29.74 14.41
N SER A 53 18.46 -30.71 14.21
CA SER A 53 16.99 -30.65 14.32
C SER A 53 16.22 -30.13 13.10
N ILE A 54 16.36 -30.82 11.96
CA ILE A 54 15.18 -31.09 11.12
C ILE A 54 14.33 -32.12 11.89
N LYS A 55 13.15 -31.70 12.32
CA LYS A 55 12.04 -32.63 12.58
C LYS A 55 10.81 -32.11 11.85
N GLU A 56 10.51 -32.79 10.75
CA GLU A 56 9.26 -32.71 10.03
C GLU A 56 8.08 -32.87 10.99
N PHE A 57 7.16 -31.92 10.93
CA PHE A 57 5.77 -32.14 11.34
C PHE A 57 4.90 -31.81 10.13
N GLU A 58 4.62 -32.83 9.31
CA GLU A 58 3.41 -32.85 8.50
C GLU A 58 2.27 -33.43 9.35
N LYS A 59 1.20 -32.65 9.53
CA LYS A 59 -0.16 -32.98 9.07
C LYS A 59 -1.23 -32.19 9.85
N GLY A 60 -1.80 -31.21 9.16
CA GLY A 60 -3.24 -30.97 9.13
C GLY A 60 -3.90 -30.46 10.40
N GLN A 61 -3.79 -29.15 10.64
CA GLN A 61 -4.91 -28.38 11.16
C GLN A 61 -5.21 -27.26 10.16
N ALA A 62 -6.44 -27.24 9.65
CA ALA A 62 -7.03 -26.05 9.06
C ALA A 62 -7.28 -25.08 10.22
N GLU A 63 -6.22 -24.41 10.64
CA GLU A 63 -6.31 -23.17 11.39
C GLU A 63 -6.84 -22.16 10.39
N GLU A 64 -8.00 -21.56 10.66
CA GLU A 64 -8.35 -20.31 9.98
C GLU A 64 -7.21 -19.35 10.28
N ALA A 65 -6.32 -19.16 9.30
CA ALA A 65 -5.15 -18.31 9.41
C ALA A 65 -5.59 -16.85 9.50
N TYR A 66 -6.05 -16.46 10.69
CA TYR A 66 -6.16 -15.07 11.08
C TYR A 66 -4.73 -14.51 11.14
N GLY A 67 -4.38 -13.64 10.19
CA GLY A 67 -3.24 -12.74 10.33
C GLY A 67 -2.00 -12.99 9.47
N ALA A 68 -2.07 -13.80 8.40
CA ALA A 68 -0.98 -13.83 7.41
C ALA A 68 -1.38 -13.05 6.16
N GLY A 69 -0.88 -11.82 6.02
CA GLY A 69 -1.02 -11.06 4.79
C GLY A 69 -0.38 -11.80 3.61
N VAL A 70 -0.97 -11.66 2.41
CA VAL A 70 -0.48 -12.28 1.17
C VAL A 70 0.17 -11.23 0.27
N TRP A 71 1.41 -11.47 -0.12
CA TRP A 71 2.10 -10.64 -1.12
C TRP A 71 1.59 -10.93 -2.52
N HIS A 72 1.23 -9.87 -3.24
CA HIS A 72 0.91 -9.89 -4.65
C HIS A 72 1.88 -9.02 -5.42
N THR A 73 2.63 -9.62 -6.33
CA THR A 73 3.68 -8.94 -7.09
C THR A 73 3.25 -8.62 -8.51
N ASN A 74 3.91 -7.65 -9.13
CA ASN A 74 3.74 -7.25 -10.53
C ASN A 74 2.29 -6.91 -10.89
N LYS A 75 1.58 -6.22 -9.99
CA LYS A 75 0.21 -5.75 -10.24
C LYS A 75 0.23 -4.37 -10.83
N LYS A 76 -0.71 -4.05 -11.71
CA LYS A 76 -0.92 -2.68 -12.19
C LYS A 76 -2.13 -2.08 -11.50
N VAL A 77 -2.02 -0.80 -11.16
CA VAL A 77 -3.15 0.01 -10.71
C VAL A 77 -3.93 0.45 -11.95
N VAL A 78 -5.21 0.08 -12.01
CA VAL A 78 -6.10 0.43 -13.14
C VAL A 78 -7.10 1.53 -12.77
N GLY A 79 -7.22 1.85 -11.48
CA GLY A 79 -8.07 2.93 -11.01
C GLY A 79 -7.88 3.18 -9.52
N VAL A 80 -8.19 4.40 -9.10
CA VAL A 80 -8.23 4.82 -7.70
C VAL A 80 -9.60 5.45 -7.47
N TRP A 81 -10.18 5.23 -6.30
CA TRP A 81 -11.44 5.82 -5.91
C TRP A 81 -11.38 6.27 -4.46
N THR A 82 -11.83 7.49 -4.21
CA THR A 82 -11.88 8.10 -2.88
C THR A 82 -13.19 8.85 -2.74
N ILE A 83 -13.70 8.92 -1.51
CA ILE A 83 -14.89 9.72 -1.18
C ILE A 83 -14.62 10.51 0.10
N ALA A 84 -15.28 11.66 0.26
CA ALA A 84 -15.20 12.51 1.44
C ALA A 84 -15.88 11.86 2.66
N GLN A 85 -15.33 10.75 3.13
CA GLN A 85 -15.72 10.00 4.32
C GLN A 85 -14.45 9.58 5.07
N THR A 86 -14.61 9.16 6.32
CA THR A 86 -13.49 8.75 7.18
C THR A 86 -12.71 7.60 6.55
N ARG A 87 -11.53 7.93 6.01
CA ARG A 87 -10.51 6.97 5.55
C ARG A 87 -11.06 5.94 4.56
N ASN A 88 -11.83 6.44 3.59
CA ASN A 88 -12.47 5.63 2.57
C ASN A 88 -11.80 5.84 1.21
N ALA A 89 -10.76 5.03 0.96
CA ALA A 89 -9.98 5.04 -0.26
C ALA A 89 -9.77 3.61 -0.75
N TRP A 90 -9.90 3.41 -2.06
CA TRP A 90 -9.86 2.13 -2.73
C TRP A 90 -8.99 2.21 -3.98
N VAL A 91 -8.33 1.11 -4.29
CA VAL A 91 -7.52 0.96 -5.50
C VAL A 91 -7.96 -0.28 -6.25
N ASN A 92 -8.11 -0.16 -7.56
CA ASN A 92 -8.37 -1.28 -8.45
C ASN A 92 -7.03 -1.82 -8.98
N LEU A 93 -6.76 -3.07 -8.67
CA LEU A 93 -5.56 -3.78 -9.12
C LEU A 93 -5.93 -4.79 -10.20
N THR A 94 -5.05 -4.95 -11.17
CA THR A 94 -5.20 -5.96 -12.23
C THR A 94 -5.33 -7.35 -11.60
N ASP A 95 -6.30 -8.14 -12.09
CA ASP A 95 -6.69 -9.49 -11.62
C ASP A 95 -7.25 -9.58 -10.19
N LEU A 96 -6.93 -8.64 -9.31
CA LEU A 96 -7.36 -8.62 -7.91
C LEU A 96 -8.66 -7.84 -7.71
N GLY A 97 -9.00 -6.91 -8.61
CA GLY A 97 -10.14 -6.01 -8.48
C GLY A 97 -9.87 -4.91 -7.46
N TRP A 98 -10.93 -4.31 -6.92
CA TRP A 98 -10.74 -3.28 -5.91
C TRP A 98 -10.31 -3.85 -4.55
N LYS A 99 -9.48 -3.08 -3.87
CA LYS A 99 -8.96 -3.34 -2.54
C LYS A 99 -8.97 -2.04 -1.77
N LYS A 100 -9.32 -2.10 -0.49
CA LYS A 100 -9.34 -0.90 0.35
C LYS A 100 -7.91 -0.59 0.78
N LEU A 101 -7.55 0.68 0.84
CA LEU A 101 -6.27 1.10 1.41
C LEU A 101 -6.34 1.01 2.94
N TYR A 102 -5.22 0.70 3.58
CA TYR A 102 -5.16 0.62 5.05
C TYR A 102 -5.64 1.92 5.69
N SER A 103 -6.59 1.78 6.62
CA SER A 103 -7.34 2.88 7.23
C SER A 103 -6.99 3.14 8.71
N GLY A 104 -5.86 2.60 9.19
CA GLY A 104 -5.43 2.75 10.59
C GLY A 104 -5.00 4.17 10.98
N SER A 105 -4.52 4.98 10.02
CA SER A 105 -4.15 6.38 10.26
C SER A 105 -4.45 7.27 9.04
N ASP A 106 -4.59 8.57 9.26
CA ASP A 106 -4.81 9.54 8.17
C ASP A 106 -3.57 9.68 7.28
N SER A 107 -2.38 9.66 7.88
CA SER A 107 -1.11 9.66 7.15
C SER A 107 -0.96 8.43 6.25
N SER A 108 -1.41 7.25 6.70
CA SER A 108 -1.38 6.03 5.87
C SER A 108 -2.26 6.18 4.63
N ILE A 109 -3.51 6.64 4.78
CA ILE A 109 -4.42 6.84 3.64
C ILE A 109 -3.81 7.81 2.63
N VAL A 110 -3.27 8.94 3.10
CA VAL A 110 -2.65 9.95 2.22
C VAL A 110 -1.44 9.37 1.50
N ALA A 111 -0.54 8.70 2.21
CA ALA A 111 0.65 8.08 1.63
C ALA A 111 0.30 7.02 0.57
N PHE A 112 -0.62 6.10 0.90
CA PHE A 112 -1.06 5.09 -0.07
C PHE A 112 -1.74 5.73 -1.27
N ASN A 113 -2.58 6.74 -1.07
CA ASN A 113 -3.29 7.40 -2.17
C ASN A 113 -2.31 8.08 -3.14
N ILE A 114 -1.26 8.73 -2.62
CA ILE A 114 -0.19 9.32 -3.44
C ILE A 114 0.56 8.22 -4.21
N LEU A 115 0.98 7.14 -3.55
CA LEU A 115 1.69 6.03 -4.21
C LEU A 115 0.84 5.36 -5.30
N THR A 116 -0.43 5.08 -5.02
CA THR A 116 -1.34 4.46 -6.00
C THR A 116 -1.63 5.38 -7.16
N THR A 117 -1.79 6.69 -6.92
CA THR A 117 -2.07 7.66 -7.98
C THR A 117 -0.84 7.86 -8.87
N HIS A 118 0.36 7.94 -8.29
CA HIS A 118 1.60 8.01 -9.04
C HIS A 118 1.85 6.74 -9.88
N ALA A 119 1.61 5.55 -9.30
CA ALA A 119 1.70 4.29 -10.05
C ALA A 119 0.66 4.19 -11.18
N LEU A 120 -0.55 4.72 -10.95
CA LEU A 120 -1.59 4.82 -11.98
C LEU A 120 -1.16 5.77 -13.11
N GLU A 121 -0.65 6.96 -12.79
CA GLU A 121 -0.20 7.94 -13.77
C GLU A 121 0.93 7.38 -14.65
N LYS A 122 1.94 6.76 -14.03
CA LYS A 122 3.10 6.21 -14.75
C LYS A 122 2.85 4.82 -15.34
N GLN A 123 1.71 4.20 -15.04
CA GLN A 123 1.40 2.82 -15.44
C GLN A 123 2.50 1.82 -15.00
N THR A 124 3.12 2.06 -13.84
CA THR A 124 4.16 1.20 -13.28
C THR A 124 3.56 0.02 -12.53
N PHE A 125 4.36 -1.03 -12.37
CA PHE A 125 3.98 -2.18 -11.56
C PHE A 125 4.11 -1.85 -10.07
N VAL A 126 3.30 -2.49 -9.25
CA VAL A 126 3.35 -2.40 -7.79
C VAL A 126 3.33 -3.79 -7.18
N ASN A 127 3.98 -3.92 -6.03
CA ASN A 127 3.89 -5.08 -5.17
C ASN A 127 3.09 -4.67 -3.92
N VAL A 128 2.10 -5.45 -3.53
CA VAL A 128 1.20 -5.12 -2.42
C VAL A 128 1.06 -6.29 -1.46
N LEU A 129 1.04 -5.98 -0.17
CA LEU A 129 0.68 -6.93 0.88
C LEU A 129 -0.79 -6.72 1.23
N ILE A 130 -1.61 -7.74 0.98
CA ILE A 130 -3.03 -7.70 1.29
C ILE A 130 -3.29 -8.53 2.54
N GLU A 131 -3.84 -7.88 3.56
CA GLU A 131 -4.29 -8.52 4.80
C GLU A 131 -5.72 -8.04 5.10
N ASN A 132 -6.62 -8.96 5.43
CA ASN A 132 -8.03 -8.63 5.72
C ASN A 132 -8.71 -7.79 4.61
N ASP A 133 -8.42 -8.13 3.35
CA ASP A 133 -8.89 -7.42 2.13
C ASP A 133 -8.45 -5.94 2.03
N GLN A 134 -7.50 -5.52 2.87
CA GLN A 134 -6.88 -4.21 2.86
C GLN A 134 -5.42 -4.30 2.42
N ILE A 135 -4.96 -3.29 1.69
CA ILE A 135 -3.54 -3.14 1.38
C ILE A 135 -2.86 -2.49 2.56
N ILE A 136 -2.03 -3.27 3.26
CA ILE A 136 -1.29 -2.82 4.45
C ILE A 136 0.13 -2.34 4.12
N GLU A 137 0.70 -2.80 3.00
CA GLU A 137 1.99 -2.36 2.48
C GLU A 137 1.99 -2.33 0.95
N MET A 138 2.75 -1.40 0.38
CA MET A 138 2.88 -1.20 -1.07
C MET A 138 4.28 -0.74 -1.43
N TYR A 139 4.87 -1.38 -2.43
CA TYR A 139 6.07 -0.92 -3.12
C TYR A 139 5.71 -0.51 -4.56
N ALA A 140 6.03 0.73 -4.92
CA ALA A 140 5.85 1.29 -6.25
C ALA A 140 7.19 1.81 -6.79
N TRP A 141 7.37 1.69 -8.11
CA TRP A 141 8.58 2.12 -8.84
C TRP A 141 8.32 3.43 -9.60
#